data_AF-A0A2T4NMJ1-F1
#
_entry.id   AF-A0A2T4NMJ1-F1
#
_cell.length_a   1.000
_cell.length_b   1.000
_cell.length_c   1.000
_cell.angle_alpha   90.00
_cell.angle_beta   90.00
_cell.angle_gamma   90.00
#
_symmetry.space_group_name_H-M   'P 1'
#
loop_
_entity.id
_entity.type
_entity.pdbx_description
1 polymer ?
#
loop_
_entity_poly.entity_id
_entity_poly.type
_entity_poly.pdbx_seq_one_letter_code
_entity_poly.pdbx_strand_id
1 'polypeptide(L)'
;MTQQGVRWTADQVLALAPDAASRKAGSKLGAAGPWSEAGSSDEGTVWGLCKGSGSKPYQTVVDIADAAGPAYKCSCPSRKFPCKHALGLLLLWAADEAAVPPGRAPEWAAQWAAGRRERAEAKKAGAGSAPSGSVDPEAARRRAERRAERVSAGAVELEQRLVDLLRGGLATAEQSGYGLWEETAARMVDAQAQGLAGRVRELGAIPSTGPGWPVRLLEECALLHLLGRGWQRRERLPAGLAATVRSRMGLPSSADGPPLRDHWLVLAQYDTTDPRLTTRRIWLHGAASHRTVLLLSYGAAGRAPELALPVGLSLEAEVSAYPGTGQPRVALGEQFAAPAPAAIRPPGMTTAQAAARYGGALREDPWLESVPVTLDRVVPTPDGDSWQLADADGDAALPLTPAARSRPGLWRLVALSGGAPVRVFGECGHQGFAPLTAWPEGPGDAVALC
;
A
#
# COMPACT_ATOMS: atom_id res chain seq x y z
N MET A 1 27.85 0.04 -23.12
CA MET A 1 27.25 -1.22 -22.62
C MET A 1 25.75 -1.00 -22.61
N THR A 2 25.05 -1.66 -23.53
CA THR A 2 23.60 -1.54 -23.72
C THR A 2 22.89 -2.04 -22.46
N GLN A 3 21.91 -1.26 -21.97
CA GLN A 3 21.01 -1.67 -20.90
C GLN A 3 20.18 -2.86 -21.39
N GLN A 4 20.69 -4.08 -21.25
CA GLN A 4 19.82 -5.25 -21.20
C GLN A 4 19.01 -5.11 -19.90
N GLY A 5 17.80 -4.57 -20.01
CA GLY A 5 16.87 -4.45 -18.90
C GLY A 5 16.64 -5.84 -18.31
N VAL A 6 16.98 -6.02 -17.04
CA VAL A 6 16.75 -7.26 -16.30
C VAL A 6 15.25 -7.59 -16.39
N ARG A 7 14.94 -8.78 -16.90
CA ARG A 7 13.55 -9.26 -17.02
C ARG A 7 12.90 -9.31 -15.64
N TRP A 8 11.60 -9.03 -15.58
CA TRP A 8 10.85 -9.13 -14.34
C TRP A 8 10.66 -10.59 -13.92
N THR A 9 10.56 -10.83 -12.62
CA THR A 9 10.19 -12.14 -12.10
C THR A 9 8.71 -12.41 -12.34
N ALA A 10 8.31 -13.69 -12.36
CA ALA A 10 6.90 -14.05 -12.44
C ALA A 10 6.07 -13.39 -11.33
N ASP A 11 6.61 -13.31 -10.11
CA ASP A 11 5.96 -12.65 -8.97
C ASP A 11 5.73 -11.16 -9.20
N GLN A 12 6.71 -10.45 -9.80
CA GLN A 12 6.56 -9.05 -10.17
C GLN A 12 5.44 -8.84 -11.18
N VAL A 13 5.30 -9.73 -12.17
CA VAL A 13 4.21 -9.68 -13.14
C VAL A 13 2.86 -9.97 -12.47
N LEU A 14 2.78 -10.99 -11.60
CA LEU A 14 1.54 -11.36 -10.92
C LEU A 14 1.06 -10.28 -9.93
N ALA A 15 1.97 -9.43 -9.44
CA ALA A 15 1.65 -8.27 -8.60
C ALA A 15 0.89 -7.16 -9.35
N LEU A 16 0.92 -7.16 -10.68
CA LEU A 16 0.16 -6.22 -11.53
C LEU A 16 -1.30 -6.63 -11.70
N ALA A 17 -1.66 -7.87 -11.33
CA ALA A 17 -2.99 -8.40 -11.58
C ALA A 17 -4.06 -7.61 -10.80
N PRO A 18 -5.15 -7.17 -11.46
CA PRO A 18 -6.18 -6.36 -10.81
C PRO A 18 -7.04 -7.16 -9.80
N ASP A 19 -7.05 -8.50 -9.92
CA ASP A 19 -7.71 -9.41 -8.99
C ASP A 19 -7.18 -10.85 -9.14
N ALA A 20 -7.54 -11.72 -8.19
CA ALA A 20 -7.14 -13.13 -8.15
C ALA A 20 -7.62 -13.93 -9.38
N ALA A 21 -8.81 -13.62 -9.92
CA ALA A 21 -9.33 -14.30 -11.10
C ALA A 21 -8.50 -13.97 -12.36
N SER A 22 -8.08 -12.71 -12.49
CA SER A 22 -7.21 -12.24 -13.57
C SER A 22 -5.81 -12.82 -13.44
N ARG A 23 -5.28 -12.92 -12.20
CA ARG A 23 -4.01 -13.61 -11.91
C ARG A 23 -4.04 -15.06 -12.37
N LYS A 24 -5.07 -15.83 -11.98
CA LYS A 24 -5.23 -17.24 -12.37
C LYS A 24 -5.42 -17.40 -13.88
N ALA A 25 -6.20 -16.52 -14.52
CA ALA A 25 -6.44 -16.57 -15.95
C ALA A 25 -5.20 -16.19 -16.77
N GLY A 26 -4.43 -15.19 -16.33
CA GLY A 26 -3.18 -14.78 -16.96
C GLY A 26 -2.09 -15.84 -16.84
N SER A 27 -1.99 -16.51 -15.69
CA SER A 27 -1.04 -17.61 -15.47
C SER A 27 -1.20 -18.74 -16.48
N LYS A 28 -2.45 -19.07 -16.86
CA LYS A 28 -2.73 -20.08 -17.89
C LYS A 28 -2.26 -19.69 -19.29
N LEU A 29 -2.04 -18.39 -19.52
CA LEU A 29 -1.55 -17.85 -20.79
C LEU A 29 -0.04 -17.56 -20.73
N GLY A 30 0.65 -17.80 -19.62
CA GLY A 30 2.10 -17.57 -19.47
C GLY A 30 2.99 -18.64 -20.10
N ALA A 31 2.49 -19.39 -21.08
CA ALA A 31 3.22 -20.42 -21.82
C ALA A 31 3.19 -20.11 -23.32
N ALA A 32 4.18 -20.56 -24.09
CA ALA A 32 4.34 -20.17 -25.49
C ALA A 32 3.17 -20.57 -26.41
N GLY A 33 2.53 -21.72 -26.16
CA GLY A 33 1.49 -22.30 -27.03
C GLY A 33 0.35 -21.38 -27.51
N PRO A 34 -0.31 -20.58 -26.63
CA PRO A 34 -1.34 -19.63 -27.05
C PRO A 34 -0.83 -18.40 -27.82
N TRP A 35 0.49 -18.19 -27.93
CA TRP A 35 1.08 -16.99 -28.51
C TRP A 35 1.72 -17.24 -29.88
N SER A 36 1.55 -16.28 -30.78
CA SER A 36 2.27 -16.20 -32.04
C SER A 36 2.79 -14.77 -32.25
N GLU A 37 3.82 -14.62 -33.07
CA GLU A 37 4.44 -13.31 -33.38
C GLU A 37 4.78 -12.49 -32.13
N ALA A 38 5.19 -13.17 -31.06
CA ALA A 38 5.65 -12.52 -29.85
C ALA A 38 7.06 -11.97 -30.02
N GLY A 39 7.34 -10.85 -29.37
CA GLY A 39 8.66 -10.24 -29.36
C GLY A 39 8.75 -9.07 -28.40
N SER A 40 9.98 -8.60 -28.18
CA SER A 40 10.28 -7.42 -27.37
C SER A 40 11.24 -6.47 -28.08
N SER A 41 11.18 -5.18 -27.77
CA SER A 41 12.17 -4.20 -28.22
C SER A 41 13.12 -3.83 -27.09
N ASP A 42 14.32 -3.34 -27.45
CA ASP A 42 15.28 -2.79 -26.49
C ASP A 42 14.72 -1.57 -25.74
N GLU A 43 13.72 -0.90 -26.32
CA GLU A 43 13.01 0.23 -25.72
C GLU A 43 11.93 -0.21 -24.71
N GLY A 44 11.80 -1.50 -24.39
CA GLY A 44 10.86 -2.02 -23.39
C GLY A 44 9.42 -2.16 -23.88
N THR A 45 9.18 -2.25 -25.19
CA THR A 45 7.86 -2.65 -25.72
C THR A 45 7.83 -4.16 -25.90
N VAL A 46 6.82 -4.83 -25.35
CA VAL A 46 6.58 -6.28 -25.48
C VAL A 46 5.25 -6.49 -26.22
N TRP A 47 5.22 -7.34 -27.24
CA TRP A 47 4.01 -7.60 -28.01
C TRP A 47 3.79 -9.10 -28.27
N GLY A 48 2.56 -9.45 -28.63
CA GLY A 48 2.21 -10.78 -29.12
C GLY A 48 0.77 -10.90 -29.55
N LEU A 49 0.49 -11.94 -30.35
CA LEU A 49 -0.85 -12.31 -30.79
C LEU A 49 -1.31 -13.52 -29.97
N CYS A 50 -2.32 -13.33 -29.11
CA CYS A 50 -2.88 -14.42 -28.31
C CYS A 50 -4.05 -15.07 -29.04
N LYS A 51 -4.02 -16.40 -29.22
CA LYS A 51 -5.16 -17.16 -29.74
C LYS A 51 -6.37 -17.02 -28.80
N GLY A 52 -7.46 -16.48 -29.34
CA GLY A 52 -8.72 -16.28 -28.63
C GLY A 52 -9.79 -17.29 -29.05
N SER A 53 -11.01 -17.09 -28.55
CA SER A 53 -12.20 -17.83 -28.99
C SER A 53 -12.76 -17.38 -30.34
N GLY A 54 -12.25 -16.27 -30.89
CA GLY A 54 -12.63 -15.74 -32.20
C GLY A 54 -11.65 -16.12 -33.31
N SER A 55 -11.98 -15.73 -34.55
CA SER A 55 -11.17 -16.00 -35.74
C SER A 55 -9.89 -15.15 -35.84
N LYS A 56 -9.85 -13.99 -35.19
CA LYS A 56 -8.68 -13.11 -35.11
C LYS A 56 -8.01 -13.22 -33.73
N PRO A 57 -6.68 -13.43 -33.66
CA PRO A 57 -5.98 -13.42 -32.38
C PRO A 57 -6.00 -12.01 -31.75
N TYR A 58 -5.93 -11.95 -30.43
CA TYR A 58 -5.90 -10.69 -29.69
C TYR A 58 -4.50 -10.08 -29.76
N GLN A 59 -4.41 -8.91 -30.40
CA GLN A 59 -3.22 -8.07 -30.38
C GLN A 59 -3.02 -7.54 -28.96
N THR A 60 -1.89 -7.90 -28.36
CA THR A 60 -1.53 -7.50 -27.00
C THR A 60 -0.16 -6.82 -27.05
N VAL A 61 -0.08 -5.61 -26.52
CA VAL A 61 1.16 -4.86 -26.37
C VAL A 61 1.24 -4.29 -24.96
N VAL A 62 2.44 -4.35 -24.39
CA VAL A 62 2.81 -3.79 -23.10
C VAL A 62 4.02 -2.90 -23.29
N ASP A 63 4.03 -1.76 -22.64
CA ASP A 63 5.22 -0.92 -22.51
C ASP A 63 5.64 -0.92 -21.06
N ILE A 64 6.84 -1.44 -20.78
CA ILE A 64 7.42 -1.57 -19.44
C ILE A 64 8.49 -0.51 -19.13
N ALA A 65 8.84 0.34 -20.11
CA ALA A 65 9.89 1.35 -19.97
C ALA A 65 9.36 2.76 -19.65
N ASP A 66 8.07 2.90 -19.37
CA ASP A 66 7.49 4.16 -18.95
C ASP A 66 7.79 4.47 -17.48
N ALA A 67 8.27 5.69 -17.22
CA ALA A 67 8.53 6.18 -15.88
C ALA A 67 7.28 6.17 -14.99
N ALA A 68 6.07 6.29 -15.55
CA ALA A 68 4.82 6.21 -14.79
C ALA A 68 4.40 4.76 -14.43
N GLY A 69 5.19 3.77 -14.85
CA GLY A 69 4.88 2.34 -14.69
C GLY A 69 4.31 1.71 -15.96
N PRO A 70 4.11 0.37 -15.96
CA PRO A 70 3.73 -0.36 -17.16
C PRO A 70 2.36 0.03 -17.70
N ALA A 71 2.27 0.15 -19.03
CA ALA A 71 1.03 0.41 -19.73
C ALA A 71 0.64 -0.73 -20.66
N TYR A 72 -0.67 -0.89 -20.89
CA TYR A 72 -1.20 -2.07 -21.56
C TYR A 72 -2.22 -1.67 -22.63
N LYS A 73 -2.18 -2.35 -23.78
CA LYS A 73 -3.26 -2.35 -24.75
C LYS A 73 -3.48 -3.78 -25.25
N CYS A 74 -4.73 -4.22 -25.19
CA CYS A 74 -5.15 -5.51 -25.71
C CYS A 74 -6.47 -5.33 -26.47
N SER A 75 -6.62 -5.99 -27.63
CA SER A 75 -7.86 -5.94 -28.41
C SER A 75 -9.00 -6.82 -27.86
N CYS A 76 -8.83 -7.43 -26.69
CA CYS A 76 -9.88 -8.24 -26.06
C CYS A 76 -10.99 -7.38 -25.41
N PRO A 77 -12.22 -7.89 -25.25
CA PRO A 77 -13.35 -7.12 -24.70
C PRO A 77 -13.31 -6.91 -23.18
N SER A 78 -12.22 -7.29 -22.51
CA SER A 78 -12.12 -7.17 -21.05
C SER A 78 -12.05 -5.71 -20.62
N ARG A 79 -12.76 -5.36 -19.54
CA ARG A 79 -12.67 -4.05 -18.88
C ARG A 79 -11.65 -4.03 -17.74
N LYS A 80 -10.90 -5.11 -17.54
CA LYS A 80 -9.86 -5.22 -16.50
C LYS A 80 -8.50 -4.90 -17.11
N PHE A 81 -7.74 -4.02 -16.45
CA PHE A 81 -6.43 -3.58 -16.90
C PHE A 81 -5.41 -3.73 -15.76
N PRO A 82 -4.32 -4.48 -15.94
CA PRO A 82 -4.03 -5.36 -17.09
C PRO A 82 -5.03 -6.52 -17.21
N CYS A 83 -5.35 -6.91 -18.46
CA CYS A 83 -6.21 -8.07 -18.72
C CYS A 83 -5.39 -9.37 -18.65
N LYS A 84 -6.07 -10.53 -18.68
CA LYS A 84 -5.39 -11.84 -18.68
C LYS A 84 -4.34 -12.02 -19.80
N HIS A 85 -4.55 -11.40 -20.96
CA HIS A 85 -3.61 -11.50 -22.08
C HIS A 85 -2.36 -10.66 -21.83
N ALA A 86 -2.51 -9.43 -21.33
CA ALA A 86 -1.36 -8.60 -20.95
C ALA A 86 -0.52 -9.27 -19.84
N LEU A 87 -1.18 -9.83 -18.82
CA LEU A 87 -0.50 -10.63 -17.78
C LEU A 87 0.18 -11.87 -18.36
N GLY A 88 -0.49 -12.61 -19.24
CA GLY A 88 0.07 -13.80 -19.89
C GLY A 88 1.29 -13.50 -20.75
N LEU A 89 1.27 -12.40 -21.52
CA LEU A 89 2.39 -11.96 -22.34
C LEU A 89 3.61 -11.60 -21.48
N LEU A 90 3.39 -10.84 -20.40
CA LEU A 90 4.47 -10.50 -19.47
C LEU A 90 5.02 -11.73 -18.73
N LEU A 91 4.18 -12.71 -18.39
CA LEU A 91 4.64 -13.96 -17.78
C LEU A 91 5.48 -14.78 -18.77
N LEU A 92 5.06 -14.84 -20.04
CA LEU A 92 5.86 -15.49 -21.08
C LEU A 92 7.20 -14.80 -21.26
N TRP A 93 7.19 -13.45 -21.31
CA TRP A 93 8.42 -12.65 -21.35
C TRP A 93 9.27 -12.81 -20.10
N ALA A 94 8.70 -12.97 -18.91
CA ALA A 94 9.47 -13.23 -17.70
C ALA A 94 10.14 -14.62 -17.72
N ALA A 95 9.48 -15.63 -18.28
CA ALA A 95 9.87 -17.03 -18.17
C ALA A 95 10.80 -17.53 -19.30
N ASP A 96 10.66 -17.01 -20.53
CA ASP A 96 11.32 -17.59 -21.70
C ASP A 96 11.77 -16.51 -22.71
N GLU A 97 13.08 -16.40 -22.91
CA GLU A 97 13.68 -15.48 -23.88
C GLU A 97 13.51 -15.90 -25.33
N ALA A 98 13.50 -17.20 -25.59
CA ALA A 98 13.28 -17.70 -26.95
C ALA A 98 11.82 -17.51 -27.38
N ALA A 99 10.87 -17.57 -26.46
CA ALA A 99 9.45 -17.36 -26.76
C ALA A 99 9.08 -15.89 -27.02
N VAL A 100 9.84 -14.95 -26.47
CA VAL A 100 9.67 -13.50 -26.68
C VAL A 100 11.03 -12.88 -27.04
N PRO A 101 11.51 -13.09 -28.27
CA PRO A 101 12.83 -12.65 -28.69
C PRO A 101 12.89 -11.14 -28.94
N PRO A 102 14.07 -10.52 -28.81
CA PRO A 102 14.30 -9.16 -29.30
C PRO A 102 13.97 -9.04 -30.80
N GLY A 103 13.28 -7.96 -31.20
CA GLY A 103 12.90 -7.76 -32.59
C GLY A 103 12.34 -6.38 -32.91
N ARG A 104 11.95 -6.20 -34.17
CA ARG A 104 11.26 -4.98 -34.62
C ARG A 104 9.78 -5.12 -34.32
N ALA A 105 9.23 -4.17 -33.56
CA ALA A 105 7.81 -4.14 -33.25
C ALA A 105 6.95 -4.06 -34.53
N PRO A 106 5.84 -4.82 -34.63
CA PRO A 106 4.90 -4.69 -35.72
C PRO A 106 4.24 -3.31 -35.69
N GLU A 107 3.76 -2.85 -36.85
CA GLU A 107 3.26 -1.48 -37.04
C GLU A 107 2.24 -1.05 -35.98
N TRP A 108 1.28 -1.93 -35.66
CA TRP A 108 0.23 -1.66 -34.68
C TRP A 108 0.77 -1.46 -33.25
N ALA A 109 1.88 -2.13 -32.89
CA ALA A 109 2.53 -1.99 -31.58
C ALA A 109 3.40 -0.73 -31.56
N ALA A 110 4.16 -0.48 -32.64
CA ALA A 110 5.01 0.70 -32.80
C ALA A 110 4.19 2.00 -32.78
N GLN A 111 3.08 2.06 -33.53
CA GLN A 111 2.17 3.22 -33.55
C GLN A 111 1.58 3.48 -32.16
N TRP A 112 1.23 2.42 -31.42
CA TRP A 112 0.69 2.59 -30.07
C TRP A 112 1.74 3.14 -29.10
N ALA A 113 2.97 2.61 -29.12
CA ALA A 113 4.07 3.07 -28.28
C ALA A 113 4.47 4.52 -28.61
N ALA A 114 4.60 4.87 -29.90
CA ALA A 114 4.90 6.23 -30.35
C ALA A 114 3.83 7.24 -29.87
N GLY A 115 2.55 6.94 -30.08
CA GLY A 115 1.47 7.82 -29.63
C GLY A 115 1.38 7.94 -28.11
N ARG A 116 1.93 7.00 -27.32
CA ARG A 116 2.07 7.18 -25.86
C ARG A 116 3.18 8.16 -25.52
N ARG A 117 4.36 8.04 -26.16
CA ARG A 117 5.50 8.93 -25.94
C ARG A 117 5.15 10.38 -26.25
N GLU A 118 4.48 10.63 -27.38
CA GLU A 118 3.98 11.96 -27.75
C GLU A 118 3.01 12.54 -26.70
N ARG A 119 2.08 11.73 -26.18
CA ARG A 119 1.16 12.18 -25.12
C ARG A 119 1.87 12.47 -23.80
N ALA A 120 2.89 11.68 -23.46
CA ALA A 120 3.69 11.90 -22.25
C ALA A 120 4.51 13.19 -22.36
N GLU A 121 5.12 13.45 -23.52
CA GLU A 121 5.85 14.68 -23.82
C GLU A 121 4.93 15.90 -23.81
N ALA A 122 3.74 15.82 -24.43
CA ALA A 122 2.74 16.88 -24.40
C ALA A 122 2.26 17.19 -22.96
N LYS A 123 2.12 16.16 -22.12
CA LYS A 123 1.76 16.34 -20.70
C LYS A 123 2.88 17.02 -19.90
N LYS A 124 4.15 16.67 -20.16
CA LYS A 124 5.31 17.34 -19.55
C LYS A 124 5.41 18.81 -19.98
N ALA A 125 5.17 19.10 -21.25
CA ALA A 125 5.18 20.47 -21.78
C ALA A 125 4.00 21.33 -21.26
N GLY A 126 2.82 20.73 -21.04
CA GLY A 126 1.63 21.42 -20.52
C GLY A 126 1.57 21.57 -18.99
N ALA A 127 2.40 20.85 -18.24
CA ALA A 127 2.43 20.92 -16.77
C ALA A 127 2.98 22.25 -16.22
N GLY A 128 3.62 23.07 -17.06
CA GLY A 128 4.11 24.41 -16.70
C GLY A 128 3.05 25.53 -16.76
N SER A 129 1.79 25.23 -17.11
CA SER A 129 0.79 26.28 -17.41
C SER A 129 -0.65 25.95 -16.99
N ALA A 130 -0.85 25.19 -15.91
CA ALA A 130 -2.13 25.18 -15.23
C ALA A 130 -2.16 26.31 -14.18
N PRO A 131 -2.98 27.37 -14.34
CA PRO A 131 -3.21 28.28 -13.25
C PRO A 131 -3.95 27.50 -12.16
N SER A 132 -3.33 27.34 -11.00
CA SER A 132 -4.08 26.99 -9.79
C SER A 132 -5.15 28.08 -9.64
N GLY A 133 -6.41 27.74 -9.95
CA GLY A 133 -7.51 28.67 -9.78
C GLY A 133 -7.39 29.29 -8.40
N SER A 134 -7.26 30.61 -8.35
CA SER A 134 -7.05 31.36 -7.13
C SER A 134 -8.28 31.17 -6.24
N VAL A 135 -8.24 30.14 -5.41
CA VAL A 135 -9.21 29.97 -4.33
C VAL A 135 -9.00 31.19 -3.44
N ASP A 136 -10.03 32.03 -3.31
CA ASP A 136 -10.03 33.13 -2.36
C ASP A 136 -9.55 32.62 -0.98
N PRO A 137 -8.36 33.04 -0.51
CA PRO A 137 -7.78 32.55 0.73
C PRO A 137 -8.68 32.81 1.93
N GLU A 138 -9.45 33.90 1.91
CA GLU A 138 -10.36 34.26 2.98
C GLU A 138 -11.57 33.32 3.01
N ALA A 139 -12.18 33.03 1.85
CA ALA A 139 -13.25 32.05 1.76
C ALA A 139 -12.78 30.63 2.14
N ALA A 140 -11.53 30.26 1.81
CA ALA A 140 -10.94 28.99 2.25
C ALA A 140 -10.78 28.93 3.78
N ARG A 141 -10.26 29.99 4.39
CA ARG A 141 -10.12 30.12 5.85
C ARG A 141 -11.46 30.00 6.56
N ARG A 142 -12.47 30.77 6.15
CA ARG A 142 -13.83 30.72 6.73
C ARG A 142 -14.48 29.35 6.59
N ARG A 143 -14.26 28.63 5.48
CA ARG A 143 -14.72 27.24 5.33
C ARG A 143 -14.01 26.28 6.28
N ALA A 144 -12.71 26.47 6.50
CA ALA A 144 -11.94 25.67 7.43
C ALA A 144 -12.37 25.91 8.89
N GLU A 145 -12.64 27.16 9.27
CA GLU A 145 -13.15 27.53 10.59
C GLU A 145 -14.54 26.92 10.87
N ARG A 146 -15.51 27.11 9.96
CA ARG A 146 -16.84 26.49 10.11
C ARG A 146 -16.81 24.97 10.18
N ARG A 147 -15.89 24.33 9.43
CA ARG A 147 -15.66 22.88 9.55
C ARG A 147 -15.12 22.55 10.93
N ALA A 148 -14.15 23.30 11.42
CA ALA A 148 -13.57 23.06 12.73
C ALA A 148 -14.59 23.18 13.87
N GLU A 149 -15.53 24.13 13.78
CA GLU A 149 -16.66 24.26 14.71
C GLU A 149 -17.56 23.01 14.70
N ARG A 150 -17.98 22.55 13.51
CA ARG A 150 -18.81 21.34 13.37
C ARG A 150 -18.11 20.10 13.93
N VAL A 151 -16.83 19.93 13.60
CA VAL A 151 -16.02 18.82 14.10
C VAL A 151 -15.87 18.89 15.62
N SER A 152 -15.72 20.09 16.19
CA SER A 152 -15.64 20.28 17.64
C SER A 152 -16.94 19.89 18.33
N ALA A 153 -18.10 20.29 17.78
CA ALA A 153 -19.41 19.88 18.31
C ALA A 153 -19.59 18.36 18.25
N GLY A 154 -19.24 17.72 17.12
CA GLY A 154 -19.27 16.27 16.99
C GLY A 154 -18.35 15.55 17.99
N ALA A 155 -17.13 16.06 18.20
CA ALA A 155 -16.20 15.49 19.17
C ALA A 155 -16.74 15.55 20.62
N VAL A 156 -17.43 16.64 20.99
CA VAL A 156 -18.08 16.77 22.32
C VAL A 156 -19.24 15.79 22.46
N GLU A 157 -20.09 15.66 21.43
CA GLU A 157 -21.19 14.68 21.45
C GLU A 157 -20.65 13.25 21.59
N LEU A 158 -19.59 12.92 20.82
CA LEU A 158 -18.96 11.59 20.90
C LEU A 158 -18.36 11.33 22.28
N GLU A 159 -17.71 12.32 22.89
CA GLU A 159 -17.19 12.23 24.25
C GLU A 159 -18.31 11.89 25.26
N GLN A 160 -19.47 12.55 25.17
CA GLN A 160 -20.62 12.26 26.02
C GLN A 160 -21.13 10.83 25.82
N ARG A 161 -21.30 10.39 24.58
CA ARG A 161 -21.74 9.02 24.25
C ARG A 161 -20.78 7.96 24.77
N LEU A 162 -19.46 8.19 24.68
CA LEU A 162 -18.44 7.30 25.24
C LEU A 162 -18.53 7.22 26.77
N VAL A 163 -18.76 8.36 27.45
CA VAL A 163 -18.94 8.39 28.91
C VAL A 163 -20.21 7.63 29.32
N ASP A 164 -21.31 7.80 28.58
CA ASP A 164 -22.57 7.11 28.88
C ASP A 164 -22.47 5.61 28.64
N LEU A 165 -21.75 5.18 27.59
CA LEU A 165 -21.41 3.77 27.38
C LEU A 165 -20.65 3.19 28.57
N LEU A 166 -19.63 3.90 29.08
CA LEU A 166 -18.84 3.43 30.22
C LEU A 166 -19.65 3.41 31.53
N ARG A 167 -20.55 4.39 31.74
CA ARG A 167 -21.48 4.41 32.89
C ARG A 167 -22.47 3.25 32.85
N GLY A 168 -22.99 2.92 31.66
CA GLY A 168 -23.91 1.79 31.45
C GLY A 168 -23.22 0.43 31.54
N GLY A 169 -21.89 0.40 31.46
CA GLY A 169 -21.09 -0.81 31.50
C GLY A 169 -20.99 -1.51 30.14
N LEU A 170 -19.77 -1.96 29.80
CA LEU A 170 -19.47 -2.50 28.48
C LEU A 170 -20.21 -3.79 28.15
N ALA A 171 -20.63 -4.58 29.14
CA ALA A 171 -21.35 -5.83 28.93
C ALA A 171 -22.66 -5.68 28.13
N THR A 172 -23.28 -4.50 28.19
CA THR A 172 -24.51 -4.20 27.45
C THR A 172 -24.25 -3.79 25.99
N ALA A 173 -23.00 -3.50 25.62
CA ALA A 173 -22.63 -3.08 24.27
C ALA A 173 -22.88 -4.17 23.22
N GLU A 174 -22.74 -5.45 23.60
CA GLU A 174 -23.07 -6.60 22.74
C GLU A 174 -24.57 -6.66 22.41
N GLN A 175 -25.42 -6.26 23.36
CA GLN A 175 -26.88 -6.28 23.23
C GLN A 175 -27.44 -5.07 22.47
N SER A 176 -26.69 -3.95 22.46
CA SER A 176 -27.11 -2.67 21.88
C SER A 176 -27.20 -2.70 20.34
N GLY A 177 -26.66 -3.74 19.70
CA GLY A 177 -26.71 -3.95 18.26
C GLY A 177 -25.91 -2.92 17.45
N TYR A 178 -25.79 -3.17 16.14
CA TYR A 178 -25.00 -2.33 15.22
C TYR A 178 -25.65 -0.95 14.95
N GLY A 179 -26.96 -0.82 15.17
CA GLY A 179 -27.73 0.39 14.85
C GLY A 179 -27.31 1.63 15.64
N LEU A 180 -27.01 1.48 16.94
CA LEU A 180 -26.56 2.59 17.79
C LEU A 180 -25.20 3.15 17.33
N TRP A 181 -24.30 2.26 16.92
CA TRP A 181 -22.99 2.62 16.40
C TRP A 181 -23.10 3.32 15.05
N GLU A 182 -23.97 2.84 14.14
CA GLU A 182 -24.22 3.52 12.87
C GLU A 182 -24.90 4.87 13.03
N GLU A 183 -25.84 5.03 13.97
CA GLU A 183 -26.42 6.36 14.28
C GLU A 183 -25.32 7.32 14.74
N THR A 184 -24.47 6.87 15.68
CA THR A 184 -23.36 7.68 16.18
C THR A 184 -22.37 8.03 15.06
N ALA A 185 -22.05 7.08 14.18
CA ALA A 185 -21.18 7.32 13.04
C ALA A 185 -21.80 8.28 12.01
N ALA A 186 -23.11 8.21 11.77
CA ALA A 186 -23.83 9.14 10.90
C ALA A 186 -23.74 10.58 11.44
N ARG A 187 -23.92 10.78 12.74
CA ARG A 187 -23.75 12.10 13.38
C ARG A 187 -22.32 12.63 13.25
N MET A 188 -21.31 11.76 13.31
CA MET A 188 -19.92 12.16 13.05
C MET A 188 -19.69 12.59 11.60
N VAL A 189 -20.38 11.97 10.63
CA VAL A 189 -20.36 12.43 9.23
C VAL A 189 -21.02 13.80 9.09
N ASP A 190 -22.16 14.03 9.73
CA ASP A 190 -22.87 15.32 9.72
C ASP A 190 -22.02 16.44 10.35
N ALA A 191 -21.27 16.08 11.40
CA ALA A 191 -20.27 16.94 12.05
C ALA A 191 -19.00 17.17 11.21
N GLN A 192 -18.89 16.58 10.02
CA GLN A 192 -17.69 16.61 9.16
C GLN A 192 -16.44 16.00 9.79
N ALA A 193 -16.62 15.01 10.66
CA ALA A 193 -15.58 14.24 11.33
C ALA A 193 -15.57 12.79 10.82
N GLN A 194 -15.33 12.61 9.51
CA GLN A 194 -15.39 11.28 8.87
C GLN A 194 -14.41 10.28 9.49
N GLY A 195 -13.28 10.75 10.02
CA GLY A 195 -12.33 9.88 10.72
C GLY A 195 -12.90 9.31 12.02
N LEU A 196 -13.62 10.12 12.80
CA LEU A 196 -14.35 9.64 13.98
C LEU A 196 -15.47 8.67 13.58
N ALA A 197 -16.19 8.97 12.49
CA ALA A 197 -17.24 8.08 11.99
C ALA A 197 -16.68 6.68 11.63
N GLY A 198 -15.48 6.60 11.05
CA GLY A 198 -14.80 5.34 10.79
C GLY A 198 -14.53 4.56 12.09
N ARG A 199 -13.88 5.20 13.06
CA ARG A 199 -13.54 4.57 14.35
C ARG A 199 -14.78 4.12 15.13
N VAL A 200 -15.86 4.88 15.10
CA VAL A 200 -17.13 4.48 15.75
C VAL A 200 -17.70 3.19 15.15
N ARG A 201 -17.61 3.01 13.83
CA ARG A 201 -18.04 1.76 13.19
C ARG A 201 -17.15 0.59 13.59
N GLU A 202 -15.84 0.83 13.67
CA GLU A 202 -14.89 -0.18 14.15
C GLU A 202 -15.19 -0.61 15.59
N LEU A 203 -15.54 0.34 16.49
CA LEU A 203 -16.01 0.01 17.85
C LEU A 203 -17.21 -0.94 17.83
N GLY A 204 -18.18 -0.69 16.95
CA GLY A 204 -19.38 -1.52 16.81
C GLY A 204 -19.11 -2.94 16.35
N ALA A 205 -17.98 -3.20 15.69
CA ALA A 205 -17.58 -4.55 15.28
C ALA A 205 -16.89 -5.34 16.40
N ILE A 206 -16.27 -4.68 17.39
CA ILE A 206 -15.45 -5.31 18.43
C ILE A 206 -16.18 -6.39 19.24
N PRO A 207 -17.44 -6.19 19.71
CA PRO A 207 -18.12 -7.21 20.50
C PRO A 207 -18.22 -8.58 19.81
N SER A 208 -18.25 -8.61 18.48
CA SER A 208 -18.33 -9.84 17.68
C SER A 208 -16.98 -10.53 17.43
N THR A 209 -15.87 -10.02 17.99
CA THR A 209 -14.50 -10.52 17.72
C THR A 209 -14.03 -11.65 18.64
N GLY A 210 -14.92 -12.19 19.48
CA GLY A 210 -14.62 -13.31 20.37
C GLY A 210 -14.08 -12.89 21.75
N PRO A 211 -13.45 -13.81 22.50
CA PRO A 211 -13.04 -13.58 23.89
C PRO A 211 -12.17 -12.34 24.08
N GLY A 212 -12.30 -11.67 25.23
CA GLY A 212 -11.54 -10.46 25.56
C GLY A 212 -12.00 -9.19 24.87
N TRP A 213 -13.12 -9.22 24.13
CA TRP A 213 -13.67 -8.03 23.47
C TRP A 213 -13.96 -6.84 24.40
N PRO A 214 -14.35 -6.99 25.69
CA PRO A 214 -14.63 -5.82 26.51
C PRO A 214 -13.37 -4.98 26.77
N VAL A 215 -12.21 -5.63 26.92
CA VAL A 215 -10.92 -4.94 27.10
C VAL A 215 -10.55 -4.22 25.81
N ARG A 216 -10.64 -4.89 24.65
CA ARG A 216 -10.37 -4.25 23.35
C ARG A 216 -11.30 -3.07 23.08
N LEU A 217 -12.59 -3.20 23.41
CA LEU A 217 -13.55 -2.11 23.26
C LEU A 217 -13.17 -0.92 24.14
N LEU A 218 -12.77 -1.17 25.39
CA LEU A 218 -12.32 -0.12 26.31
C LEU A 218 -11.07 0.61 25.78
N GLU A 219 -10.07 -0.14 25.31
CA GLU A 219 -8.84 0.42 24.72
C GLU A 219 -9.16 1.33 23.53
N GLU A 220 -10.03 0.87 22.64
CA GLU A 220 -10.43 1.63 21.46
C GLU A 220 -11.31 2.85 21.81
N CYS A 221 -12.19 2.72 22.79
CA CYS A 221 -12.92 3.87 23.35
C CYS A 221 -11.97 4.90 23.97
N ALA A 222 -10.91 4.46 24.67
CA ALA A 222 -9.93 5.34 25.28
C ALA A 222 -9.10 6.09 24.22
N LEU A 223 -8.67 5.40 23.16
CA LEU A 223 -7.99 6.02 22.02
C LEU A 223 -8.90 7.03 21.30
N LEU A 224 -10.19 6.70 21.10
CA LEU A 224 -11.15 7.60 20.48
C LEU A 224 -11.43 8.83 21.35
N HIS A 225 -11.57 8.65 22.66
CA HIS A 225 -11.67 9.75 23.61
C HIS A 225 -10.42 10.64 23.56
N LEU A 226 -9.23 10.04 23.59
CA LEU A 226 -7.96 10.77 23.49
C LEU A 226 -7.91 11.62 22.21
N LEU A 227 -8.41 11.10 21.08
CA LEU A 227 -8.47 11.82 19.81
C LEU A 227 -9.40 13.03 19.88
N GLY A 228 -10.59 12.86 20.46
CA GLY A 228 -11.53 13.96 20.72
C GLY A 228 -10.92 15.06 21.60
N ARG A 229 -10.24 14.67 22.69
CA ARG A 229 -9.53 15.60 23.58
C ARG A 229 -8.35 16.29 22.88
N GLY A 230 -7.61 15.55 22.06
CA GLY A 230 -6.53 16.08 21.22
C GLY A 230 -7.05 17.15 20.26
N TRP A 231 -8.20 16.92 19.64
CA TRP A 231 -8.85 17.89 18.75
C TRP A 231 -9.25 19.18 19.48
N GLN A 232 -9.87 19.06 20.66
CA GLN A 232 -10.28 20.20 21.48
C GLN A 232 -9.07 21.05 21.93
N ARG A 233 -7.92 20.41 22.14
CA ARG A 233 -6.69 21.06 22.64
C ARG A 233 -5.64 21.31 21.56
N ARG A 234 -5.99 21.13 20.28
CA ARG A 234 -5.05 21.14 19.14
C ARG A 234 -4.13 22.35 19.06
N GLU A 235 -4.60 23.51 19.52
CA GLU A 235 -3.84 24.79 19.50
C GLU A 235 -2.71 24.81 20.52
N ARG A 236 -2.72 23.90 21.50
CA ARG A 236 -1.67 23.74 22.52
C ARG A 236 -0.74 22.56 22.23
N LEU A 237 -1.00 21.79 21.17
CA LEU A 237 -0.19 20.63 20.79
C LEU A 237 1.02 21.06 19.96
N PRO A 238 2.14 20.32 20.02
CA PRO A 238 3.21 20.45 19.04
C PRO A 238 2.66 20.35 17.61
N ALA A 239 3.20 21.13 16.67
CA ALA A 239 2.64 21.28 15.33
C ALA A 239 2.44 19.94 14.60
N GLY A 240 3.39 19.00 14.73
CA GLY A 240 3.28 17.70 14.09
C GLY A 240 2.24 16.77 14.74
N LEU A 241 2.01 16.85 16.06
CA LEU A 241 0.93 16.14 16.73
C LEU A 241 -0.44 16.77 16.40
N ALA A 242 -0.52 18.11 16.28
CA ALA A 242 -1.73 18.79 15.82
C ALA A 242 -2.11 18.38 14.39
N ALA A 243 -1.13 18.27 13.48
CA ALA A 243 -1.34 17.75 12.13
C ALA A 243 -1.84 16.29 12.14
N THR A 244 -1.24 15.47 13.00
CA THR A 244 -1.60 14.06 13.22
C THR A 244 -3.06 13.92 13.67
N VAL A 245 -3.49 14.73 14.64
CA VAL A 245 -4.89 14.80 15.08
C VAL A 245 -5.81 15.22 13.93
N ARG A 246 -5.48 16.29 13.18
CA ARG A 246 -6.29 16.75 12.03
C ARG A 246 -6.49 15.66 10.99
N SER A 247 -5.43 14.93 10.66
CA SER A 247 -5.47 13.82 9.70
C SER A 247 -6.41 12.72 10.17
N ARG A 248 -6.32 12.31 11.45
CA ARG A 248 -7.20 11.30 12.07
C ARG A 248 -8.65 11.71 12.22
N MET A 249 -8.94 13.01 12.31
CA MET A 249 -10.32 13.53 12.26
C MET A 249 -10.93 13.44 10.84
N GLY A 250 -10.10 13.14 9.82
CA GLY A 250 -10.52 13.04 8.42
C GLY A 250 -10.42 14.36 7.65
N LEU A 251 -9.67 15.35 8.15
CA LEU A 251 -9.49 16.61 7.43
C LEU A 251 -8.54 16.41 6.25
N PRO A 252 -8.83 17.01 5.08
CA PRO A 252 -7.93 16.95 3.94
C PRO A 252 -6.60 17.63 4.28
N SER A 253 -5.52 17.02 3.81
CA SER A 253 -4.16 17.55 3.87
C SER A 253 -3.49 17.36 2.52
N SER A 254 -2.60 18.29 2.18
CA SER A 254 -1.74 18.24 1.01
C SER A 254 -0.33 17.81 1.42
N ALA A 255 0.38 17.19 0.47
CA ALA A 255 1.77 16.77 0.65
C ALA A 255 2.70 17.93 0.25
N ASP A 256 2.78 18.95 1.10
CA ASP A 256 3.52 20.19 0.81
C ASP A 256 4.96 20.18 1.35
N GLY A 257 5.44 19.03 1.83
CA GLY A 257 6.84 18.86 2.22
C GLY A 257 7.77 19.06 1.01
N PRO A 258 9.03 19.50 1.24
CA PRO A 258 10.00 19.66 0.16
C PRO A 258 10.17 18.32 -0.58
N PRO A 259 10.18 18.32 -1.93
CA PRO A 259 10.32 17.10 -2.70
C PRO A 259 11.68 16.46 -2.40
N LEU A 260 11.65 15.17 -2.07
CA LEU A 260 12.84 14.36 -1.85
C LEU A 260 12.99 13.38 -3.02
N ARG A 261 13.98 13.63 -3.88
CA ARG A 261 14.40 12.69 -4.91
C ARG A 261 15.28 11.60 -4.31
N ASP A 262 14.97 10.34 -4.61
CA ASP A 262 15.76 9.18 -4.21
C ASP A 262 15.53 8.02 -5.19
N HIS A 263 16.30 6.95 -5.01
CA HIS A 263 16.02 5.64 -5.60
C HIS A 263 15.21 4.82 -4.58
N TRP A 264 13.93 4.64 -4.87
CA TRP A 264 12.98 4.03 -3.97
C TRP A 264 12.78 2.56 -4.31
N LEU A 265 13.35 1.68 -3.49
CA LEU A 265 13.09 0.25 -3.54
C LEU A 265 11.67 -0.04 -3.04
N VAL A 266 10.89 -0.74 -3.85
CA VAL A 266 9.56 -1.23 -3.48
C VAL A 266 9.69 -2.42 -2.55
N LEU A 267 9.32 -2.22 -1.28
CA LEU A 267 9.40 -3.22 -0.24
C LEU A 267 8.15 -4.08 -0.12
N ALA A 268 6.97 -3.52 -0.38
CA ALA A 268 5.72 -4.26 -0.30
C ALA A 268 4.62 -3.55 -1.07
N GLN A 269 3.68 -4.30 -1.64
CA GLN A 269 2.45 -3.78 -2.23
C GLN A 269 1.29 -4.70 -1.86
N TYR A 270 0.26 -4.15 -1.20
CA TYR A 270 -0.95 -4.90 -0.89
C TYR A 270 -2.18 -4.00 -0.82
N ASP A 271 -3.34 -4.61 -1.04
CA ASP A 271 -4.62 -3.92 -1.09
C ASP A 271 -5.43 -4.21 0.18
N THR A 272 -6.03 -3.16 0.74
CA THR A 272 -7.05 -3.24 1.79
C THR A 272 -8.38 -2.78 1.21
N THR A 273 -9.45 -3.54 1.41
CA THR A 273 -10.75 -3.27 0.81
C THR A 273 -11.80 -2.97 1.88
N ASP A 274 -12.53 -1.87 1.69
CA ASP A 274 -13.78 -1.52 2.35
C ASP A 274 -14.91 -1.57 1.30
N PRO A 275 -16.19 -1.79 1.67
CA PRO A 275 -17.35 -1.68 0.78
C PRO A 275 -17.32 -0.57 -0.28
N ARG A 276 -16.73 0.60 0.01
CA ARG A 276 -16.71 1.75 -0.91
C ARG A 276 -15.39 1.99 -1.63
N LEU A 277 -14.28 1.49 -1.09
CA LEU A 277 -12.93 1.92 -1.45
C LEU A 277 -11.94 0.77 -1.35
N THR A 278 -11.13 0.57 -2.39
CA THR A 278 -9.90 -0.24 -2.30
C THR A 278 -8.72 0.70 -2.14
N THR A 279 -7.91 0.48 -1.11
CA THR A 279 -6.69 1.24 -0.87
C THR A 279 -5.49 0.32 -1.07
N ARG A 280 -4.61 0.68 -1.99
CA ARG A 280 -3.32 0.05 -2.18
C ARG A 280 -2.29 0.76 -1.32
N ARG A 281 -1.55 -0.02 -0.54
CA ARG A 281 -0.45 0.42 0.31
C ARG A 281 0.85 -0.05 -0.33
N ILE A 282 1.75 0.89 -0.61
CA ILE A 282 3.06 0.60 -1.21
C ILE A 282 4.14 1.15 -0.29
N TRP A 283 4.94 0.25 0.28
CA TRP A 283 6.08 0.62 1.10
C TRP A 283 7.31 0.77 0.23
N LEU A 284 8.02 1.89 0.40
CA LEU A 284 9.24 2.22 -0.33
C LEU A 284 10.39 2.47 0.63
N HIS A 285 11.62 2.12 0.23
CA HIS A 285 12.84 2.45 0.94
C HIS A 285 13.79 3.25 0.06
N GLY A 286 14.18 4.44 0.52
CA GLY A 286 15.12 5.31 -0.17
C GLY A 286 16.55 4.85 0.04
N ALA A 287 17.25 4.58 -1.06
CA ALA A 287 18.63 4.07 -1.04
C ALA A 287 19.62 5.08 -0.44
N ALA A 288 19.45 6.37 -0.75
CA ALA A 288 20.32 7.43 -0.27
C ALA A 288 19.83 8.05 1.06
N SER A 289 18.51 8.21 1.21
CA SER A 289 17.92 8.83 2.40
C SER A 289 17.76 7.87 3.57
N HIS A 290 17.85 6.56 3.33
CA HIS A 290 17.53 5.49 4.30
C HIS A 290 16.13 5.63 4.93
N ARG A 291 15.22 6.36 4.27
CA ARG A 291 13.85 6.54 4.75
C ARG A 291 12.94 5.45 4.21
N THR A 292 12.07 4.94 5.08
CA THR A 292 10.96 4.09 4.66
C THR A 292 9.68 4.91 4.64
N VAL A 293 9.02 4.96 3.49
CA VAL A 293 7.84 5.79 3.23
C VAL A 293 6.70 4.95 2.67
N LEU A 294 5.48 5.47 2.79
CA LEU A 294 4.24 4.80 2.40
C LEU A 294 3.51 5.64 1.34
N LEU A 295 3.30 5.06 0.17
CA LEU A 295 2.37 5.58 -0.83
C LEU A 295 1.00 4.92 -0.66
N LEU A 296 -0.04 5.72 -0.84
CA LEU A 296 -1.42 5.24 -0.90
C LEU A 296 -1.99 5.52 -2.29
N SER A 297 -2.55 4.49 -2.91
CA SER A 297 -3.33 4.62 -4.14
C SER A 297 -4.75 4.11 -3.90
N TYR A 298 -5.73 4.72 -4.56
CA TYR A 298 -7.14 4.51 -4.26
C TYR A 298 -7.90 4.07 -5.51
N GLY A 299 -8.79 3.10 -5.34
CA GLY A 299 -9.68 2.59 -6.37
C GLY A 299 -11.13 2.65 -5.88
N ALA A 300 -11.98 3.38 -6.59
CA ALA A 300 -13.39 3.55 -6.24
C ALA A 300 -14.25 2.36 -6.69
N ALA A 301 -15.29 2.05 -5.91
CA ALA A 301 -16.33 1.08 -6.29
C ALA A 301 -15.78 -0.29 -6.72
N GLY A 302 -14.84 -0.84 -5.93
CA GLY A 302 -14.24 -2.15 -6.17
C GLY A 302 -13.26 -2.22 -7.34
N ARG A 303 -12.89 -1.09 -7.95
CA ARG A 303 -11.82 -1.04 -8.96
C ARG A 303 -10.46 -1.14 -8.28
N ALA A 304 -9.52 -1.81 -8.94
CA ALA A 304 -8.12 -1.83 -8.51
C ALA A 304 -7.52 -0.41 -8.59
N PRO A 305 -6.70 0.00 -7.60
CA PRO A 305 -5.95 1.26 -7.67
C PRO A 305 -5.00 1.30 -8.87
N GLU A 306 -4.86 2.48 -9.47
CA GLU A 306 -4.12 2.66 -10.73
C GLU A 306 -2.61 2.43 -10.57
N LEU A 307 -2.03 2.89 -9.46
CA LEU A 307 -0.59 2.78 -9.24
C LEU A 307 -0.23 1.32 -8.93
N ALA A 308 0.68 0.75 -9.72
CA ALA A 308 1.20 -0.59 -9.50
C ALA A 308 2.74 -0.53 -9.55
N LEU A 309 3.36 -0.78 -8.40
CA LEU A 309 4.80 -0.84 -8.22
C LEU A 309 5.11 -2.21 -7.64
N PRO A 310 5.53 -3.19 -8.47
CA PRO A 310 5.90 -4.52 -8.01
C PRO A 310 7.07 -4.52 -7.03
N VAL A 311 7.04 -5.46 -6.06
CA VAL A 311 8.08 -5.64 -5.05
C VAL A 311 9.42 -6.00 -5.69
N GLY A 312 10.51 -5.46 -5.15
CA GLY A 312 11.88 -5.71 -5.62
C GLY A 312 12.32 -4.82 -6.80
N LEU A 313 11.41 -4.02 -7.36
CA LEU A 313 11.78 -2.95 -8.29
C LEU A 313 12.21 -1.69 -7.52
N SER A 314 13.11 -0.91 -8.10
CA SER A 314 13.47 0.42 -7.65
C SER A 314 13.04 1.44 -8.69
N LEU A 315 12.46 2.55 -8.24
CA LEU A 315 12.06 3.66 -9.09
C LEU A 315 12.79 4.93 -8.64
N GLU A 316 13.28 5.72 -9.61
CA GLU A 316 13.85 7.04 -9.32
C GLU A 316 12.73 8.07 -9.38
N ALA A 317 12.40 8.67 -8.23
CA ALA A 317 11.32 9.65 -8.15
C ALA A 317 11.47 10.61 -6.98
N GLU A 318 10.75 11.72 -7.10
CA GLU A 318 10.47 12.61 -5.99
C GLU A 318 9.29 12.11 -5.16
N VAL A 319 9.38 12.29 -3.85
CA VAL A 319 8.24 12.14 -2.93
C VAL A 319 8.12 13.36 -2.03
N SER A 320 6.90 13.78 -1.74
CA SER A 320 6.62 14.87 -0.80
C SER A 320 5.87 14.34 0.42
N ALA A 321 6.31 14.74 1.61
CA ALA A 321 5.71 14.27 2.86
C ALA A 321 4.37 14.95 3.16
N TYR A 322 3.44 14.18 3.71
CA TYR A 322 2.26 14.73 4.37
C TYR A 322 2.63 15.28 5.76
N PRO A 323 1.91 16.30 6.27
CA PRO A 323 2.17 16.85 7.58
C PRO A 323 1.79 15.86 8.69
N GLY A 324 2.66 15.73 9.70
CA GLY A 324 2.47 14.86 10.85
C GLY A 324 3.80 14.32 11.35
N THR A 325 4.06 14.36 12.66
CA THR A 325 5.31 13.82 13.20
C THR A 325 5.37 12.32 12.97
N GLY A 326 6.50 11.81 12.45
CA GLY A 326 6.74 10.38 12.31
C GLY A 326 5.83 9.66 11.28
N GLN A 327 4.98 10.38 10.54
CA GLN A 327 4.11 9.75 9.56
C GLN A 327 4.91 9.33 8.32
N PRO A 328 4.81 8.06 7.89
CA PRO A 328 5.54 7.57 6.72
C PRO A 328 4.88 8.01 5.40
N ARG A 329 3.67 8.57 5.43
CA ARG A 329 2.87 8.84 4.24
C ARG A 329 3.50 9.93 3.37
N VAL A 330 3.64 9.64 2.09
CA VAL A 330 4.12 10.59 1.08
C VAL A 330 3.20 10.59 -0.15
N ALA A 331 3.29 11.65 -0.96
CA ALA A 331 2.75 11.68 -2.31
C ALA A 331 3.88 11.44 -3.32
N LEU A 332 3.59 10.71 -4.39
CA LEU A 332 4.52 10.47 -5.48
C LEU A 332 4.56 11.70 -6.40
N GLY A 333 5.74 12.25 -6.59
CA GLY A 333 6.02 13.38 -7.47
C GLY A 333 6.49 12.94 -8.86
N GLU A 334 7.44 13.68 -9.44
CA GLU A 334 8.03 13.34 -10.73
C GLU A 334 8.80 12.01 -10.68
N GLN A 335 8.64 11.20 -11.72
CA GLN A 335 9.37 9.95 -11.93
C GLN A 335 10.36 10.15 -13.08
N PHE A 336 11.63 9.83 -12.82
CA PHE A 336 12.75 10.15 -13.73
C PHE A 336 13.15 8.96 -14.61
N ALA A 337 12.83 7.73 -14.20
CA ALA A 337 13.16 6.51 -14.91
C ALA A 337 12.11 5.41 -14.70
N ALA A 338 12.09 4.44 -15.60
CA ALA A 338 11.26 3.24 -15.45
C ALA A 338 11.71 2.42 -14.21
N PRO A 339 10.77 1.79 -13.48
CA PRO A 339 11.13 0.89 -12.39
C PRO A 339 11.97 -0.30 -12.88
N ALA A 340 13.10 -0.54 -12.25
CA ALA A 340 14.03 -1.61 -12.61
C ALA A 340 14.39 -2.48 -11.40
N PRO A 341 14.71 -3.77 -11.58
CA PRO A 341 15.17 -4.62 -10.48
C PRO A 341 16.38 -4.03 -9.76
N ALA A 342 16.37 -4.06 -8.42
CA ALA A 342 17.46 -3.54 -7.60
C ALA A 342 17.90 -4.58 -6.57
N ALA A 343 19.22 -4.70 -6.39
CA ALA A 343 19.84 -5.57 -5.38
C ALA A 343 19.90 -4.93 -3.98
N ILE A 344 19.26 -3.77 -3.79
CA ILE A 344 19.27 -3.04 -2.52
C ILE A 344 18.48 -3.85 -1.48
N ARG A 345 19.03 -3.96 -0.27
CA ARG A 345 18.31 -4.49 0.91
C ARG A 345 18.34 -3.44 2.00
N PRO A 346 17.19 -3.06 2.59
CA PRO A 346 17.20 -2.14 3.72
C PRO A 346 18.07 -2.69 4.86
N PRO A 347 18.75 -1.82 5.61
CA PRO A 347 19.45 -2.23 6.82
C PRO A 347 18.44 -2.82 7.81
N GLY A 348 18.81 -3.95 8.42
CA GLY A 348 17.96 -4.64 9.39
C GLY A 348 18.25 -4.21 10.84
N MET A 349 17.36 -4.60 11.74
CA MET A 349 17.48 -4.43 13.20
C MET A 349 17.02 -5.68 13.93
N THR A 350 17.35 -5.80 15.21
CA THR A 350 16.89 -6.90 16.07
C THR A 350 15.41 -6.77 16.44
N THR A 351 14.82 -7.85 16.92
CA THR A 351 13.42 -7.88 17.43
C THR A 351 13.21 -6.89 18.59
N ALA A 352 14.19 -6.80 19.50
CA ALA A 352 14.16 -5.85 20.62
C ALA A 352 14.22 -4.39 20.14
N GLN A 353 15.07 -4.08 19.16
CA GLN A 353 15.14 -2.74 18.57
C GLN A 353 13.84 -2.35 17.85
N ALA A 354 13.18 -3.30 17.18
CA ALA A 354 11.89 -3.07 16.55
C ALA A 354 10.80 -2.74 17.57
N ALA A 355 10.73 -3.49 18.69
CA ALA A 355 9.81 -3.18 19.79
C ALA A 355 10.09 -1.80 20.42
N ALA A 356 11.37 -1.49 20.66
CA ALA A 356 11.78 -0.18 21.18
C ALA A 356 11.43 0.97 20.22
N ARG A 357 11.60 0.76 18.91
CA ARG A 357 11.24 1.73 17.86
C ARG A 357 9.73 2.00 17.86
N TYR A 358 8.91 0.96 17.99
CA TYR A 358 7.45 1.14 18.13
C TYR A 358 7.10 1.94 19.38
N GLY A 359 7.67 1.56 20.55
CA GLY A 359 7.45 2.28 21.80
C GLY A 359 7.92 3.75 21.76
N GLY A 360 8.99 4.05 21.03
CA GLY A 360 9.45 5.42 20.78
C GLY A 360 8.46 6.21 19.90
N ALA A 361 7.95 5.60 18.84
CA ALA A 361 7.00 6.25 17.94
C ALA A 361 5.65 6.58 18.61
N LEU A 362 5.21 5.77 19.57
CA LEU A 362 3.99 6.04 20.35
C LEU A 362 4.05 7.34 21.16
N ARG A 363 5.25 7.86 21.46
CA ARG A 363 5.41 9.15 22.15
C ARG A 363 5.03 10.33 21.26
N GLU A 364 5.24 10.20 19.96
CA GLU A 364 4.92 11.22 18.96
C GLU A 364 3.50 11.05 18.40
N ASP A 365 3.00 9.81 18.34
CA ASP A 365 1.67 9.47 17.84
C ASP A 365 1.05 8.33 18.67
N PRO A 366 0.24 8.66 19.69
CA PRO A 366 -0.37 7.66 20.58
C PRO A 366 -1.34 6.70 19.89
N TRP A 367 -1.81 7.03 18.69
CA TRP A 367 -2.76 6.22 17.92
C TRP A 367 -2.07 5.43 16.82
N LEU A 368 -0.75 5.30 16.87
CA LEU A 368 0.00 4.56 15.87
C LEU A 368 -0.16 3.06 16.09
N GLU A 369 -0.73 2.37 15.11
CA GLU A 369 -0.97 0.93 15.20
C GLU A 369 0.32 0.13 15.00
N SER A 370 1.22 0.59 14.12
CA SER A 370 2.48 -0.07 13.78
C SER A 370 3.51 0.89 13.17
N VAL A 371 4.78 0.47 13.17
CA VAL A 371 5.90 1.13 12.48
C VAL A 371 6.51 0.20 11.43
N PRO A 372 7.00 0.73 10.29
CA PRO A 372 7.75 -0.06 9.34
C PRO A 372 9.13 -0.41 9.92
N VAL A 373 9.47 -1.70 9.90
CA VAL A 373 10.78 -2.20 10.33
C VAL A 373 11.29 -3.30 9.42
N THR A 374 12.60 -3.38 9.28
CA THR A 374 13.29 -4.51 8.66
C THR A 374 14.00 -5.26 9.76
N LEU A 375 13.57 -6.48 10.04
CA LEU A 375 14.25 -7.37 10.98
C LEU A 375 15.41 -8.06 10.25
N ASP A 376 16.58 -8.10 10.89
CA ASP A 376 17.71 -8.86 10.38
C ASP A 376 17.83 -10.20 11.08
N ARG A 377 18.30 -11.21 10.33
CA ARG A 377 18.65 -12.54 10.86
C ARG A 377 17.59 -13.12 11.82
N VAL A 378 16.34 -13.16 11.40
CA VAL A 378 15.25 -13.76 12.18
C VAL A 378 14.84 -15.12 11.62
N VAL A 379 14.41 -16.03 12.49
CA VAL A 379 13.93 -17.37 12.11
C VAL A 379 12.44 -17.48 12.43
N PRO A 380 11.56 -17.76 11.43
CA PRO A 380 10.16 -18.08 11.68
C PRO A 380 10.06 -19.37 12.50
N THR A 381 9.56 -19.25 13.73
CA THR A 381 9.56 -20.32 14.72
C THR A 381 8.14 -20.55 15.24
N PRO A 382 7.66 -21.81 15.34
CA PRO A 382 6.40 -22.11 16.01
C PRO A 382 6.44 -21.71 17.49
N ASP A 383 5.31 -21.21 18.00
CA ASP A 383 5.11 -20.87 19.42
C ASP A 383 3.74 -21.39 19.88
N GLY A 384 3.69 -22.64 20.36
CA GLY A 384 2.43 -23.34 20.60
C GLY A 384 1.58 -23.42 19.33
N ASP A 385 0.35 -22.90 19.39
CA ASP A 385 -0.57 -22.78 18.25
C ASP A 385 -0.37 -21.47 17.44
N SER A 386 0.74 -20.78 17.68
CA SER A 386 1.11 -19.51 17.07
C SER A 386 2.45 -19.60 16.34
N TRP A 387 2.88 -18.46 15.79
CA TRP A 387 4.15 -18.28 15.11
C TRP A 387 4.79 -16.98 15.55
N GLN A 388 6.11 -16.96 15.59
CA GLN A 388 6.91 -15.78 15.92
C GLN A 388 8.13 -15.67 15.02
N LEU A 389 8.75 -14.49 14.99
CA LEU A 389 10.08 -14.27 14.43
C LEU A 389 11.07 -14.15 15.57
N ALA A 390 11.87 -15.20 15.78
CA ALA A 390 12.92 -15.24 16.79
C ALA A 390 14.21 -14.64 16.23
N ASP A 391 14.92 -13.85 17.03
CA ASP A 391 16.27 -13.41 16.70
C ASP A 391 17.20 -14.63 16.64
N ALA A 392 17.99 -14.76 15.57
CA ALA A 392 18.91 -15.90 15.45
C ALA A 392 20.07 -15.80 16.44
N ASP A 393 20.42 -14.58 16.86
CA ASP A 393 21.60 -14.30 17.68
C ASP A 393 21.22 -13.87 19.11
N GLY A 394 19.94 -13.99 19.51
CA GLY A 394 19.45 -13.57 20.83
C GLY A 394 18.18 -14.27 21.30
N ASP A 395 17.74 -13.95 22.51
CA ASP A 395 16.64 -14.64 23.20
C ASP A 395 15.26 -13.95 23.02
N ALA A 396 15.16 -13.01 22.08
CA ALA A 396 13.95 -12.22 21.87
C ALA A 396 13.22 -12.61 20.58
N ALA A 397 11.90 -12.66 20.65
CA ALA A 397 11.04 -12.93 19.49
C ALA A 397 9.86 -11.95 19.42
N LEU A 398 9.36 -11.71 18.20
CA LEU A 398 8.12 -10.96 17.97
C LEU A 398 7.01 -11.91 17.50
N PRO A 399 5.85 -11.95 18.16
CA PRO A 399 4.73 -12.78 17.71
C PRO A 399 4.21 -12.29 16.36
N LEU A 400 3.81 -13.19 15.49
CA LEU A 400 3.14 -12.83 14.23
C LEU A 400 1.70 -12.43 14.48
N THR A 401 1.25 -11.38 13.78
CA THR A 401 -0.15 -10.93 13.90
C THR A 401 -1.13 -12.04 13.47
N PRO A 402 -2.36 -12.08 14.01
CA PRO A 402 -3.37 -13.05 13.58
C PRO A 402 -3.63 -13.03 12.06
N ALA A 403 -3.61 -11.84 11.45
CA ALA A 403 -3.78 -11.67 10.02
C ALA A 403 -2.60 -12.22 9.20
N ALA A 404 -1.36 -12.15 9.72
CA ALA A 404 -0.22 -12.76 9.06
C ALA A 404 -0.29 -14.29 9.09
N ARG A 405 -0.76 -14.86 10.21
CA ARG A 405 -0.91 -16.32 10.39
C ARG A 405 -1.96 -16.94 9.49
N SER A 406 -3.00 -16.19 9.12
CA SER A 406 -4.08 -16.67 8.24
C SER A 406 -3.76 -16.54 6.74
N ARG A 407 -2.65 -15.89 6.37
CA ARG A 407 -2.27 -15.67 4.98
C ARG A 407 -1.29 -16.74 4.48
N PRO A 408 -1.32 -17.08 3.17
CA PRO A 408 -0.35 -17.97 2.56
C PRO A 408 1.12 -17.51 2.69
N GLY A 409 1.34 -16.21 2.93
CA GLY A 409 2.66 -15.61 3.12
C GLY A 409 3.50 -16.25 4.23
N LEU A 410 2.86 -16.73 5.30
CA LEU A 410 3.58 -17.45 6.37
C LEU A 410 4.32 -18.67 5.83
N TRP A 411 3.66 -19.47 5.00
CA TRP A 411 4.27 -20.68 4.44
C TRP A 411 5.37 -20.36 3.44
N ARG A 412 5.25 -19.24 2.69
CA ARG A 412 6.34 -18.75 1.83
C ARG A 412 7.56 -18.35 2.67
N LEU A 413 7.34 -17.66 3.78
CA LEU A 413 8.40 -17.25 4.70
C LEU A 413 9.10 -18.45 5.34
N VAL A 414 8.35 -19.43 5.82
CA VAL A 414 8.89 -20.68 6.39
C VAL A 414 9.68 -21.46 5.34
N ALA A 415 9.16 -21.59 4.12
CA ALA A 415 9.85 -22.26 3.02
C ALA A 415 11.14 -21.54 2.59
N LEU A 416 11.12 -20.19 2.56
CA LEU A 416 12.30 -19.39 2.25
C LEU A 416 13.39 -19.53 3.33
N SER A 417 12.99 -19.55 4.60
CA SER A 417 13.92 -19.73 5.71
C SER A 417 14.52 -21.14 5.72
N GLY A 418 13.70 -22.19 5.57
CA GLY A 418 14.16 -23.57 5.71
C GLY A 418 14.82 -23.86 7.07
N GLY A 419 14.55 -23.03 8.09
CA GLY A 419 15.22 -23.06 9.39
C GLY A 419 16.46 -22.17 9.51
N ALA A 420 16.93 -21.58 8.41
CA ALA A 420 18.02 -20.60 8.41
C ALA A 420 17.49 -19.17 8.68
N PRO A 421 18.32 -18.26 9.20
CA PRO A 421 17.96 -16.86 9.37
C PRO A 421 17.54 -16.21 8.05
N VAL A 422 16.59 -15.28 8.12
CA VAL A 422 16.15 -14.47 6.98
C VAL A 422 16.04 -13.00 7.38
N ARG A 423 16.11 -12.10 6.39
CA ARG A 423 15.79 -10.69 6.58
C ARG A 423 14.34 -10.47 6.22
N VAL A 424 13.59 -9.75 7.06
CA VAL A 424 12.14 -9.59 6.87
C VAL A 424 11.72 -8.14 7.08
N PHE A 425 11.16 -7.52 6.04
CA PHE A 425 10.47 -6.25 6.14
C PHE A 425 8.99 -6.46 6.50
N GLY A 426 8.49 -5.64 7.41
CA GLY A 426 7.10 -5.69 7.85
C GLY A 426 6.70 -4.54 8.75
N GLU A 427 5.50 -4.66 9.31
CA GLU A 427 4.93 -3.69 10.24
C GLU A 427 5.00 -4.26 11.67
N CYS A 428 5.65 -3.54 12.58
CA CYS A 428 5.76 -3.91 14.00
C CYS A 428 4.83 -3.03 14.83
N GLY A 429 3.89 -3.63 15.56
CA GLY A 429 2.90 -2.91 16.35
C GLY A 429 2.48 -3.67 17.61
N HIS A 430 1.46 -3.15 18.30
CA HIS A 430 0.95 -3.73 19.55
C HIS A 430 0.37 -5.15 19.38
N GLN A 431 -0.07 -5.52 18.16
CA GLN A 431 -0.57 -6.87 17.85
C GLN A 431 0.54 -7.85 17.44
N GLY A 432 1.80 -7.42 17.44
CA GLY A 432 2.95 -8.18 16.95
C GLY A 432 3.47 -7.68 15.60
N PHE A 433 4.09 -8.58 14.86
CA PHE A 433 4.75 -8.30 13.60
C PHE A 433 3.98 -8.85 12.40
N ALA A 434 3.74 -8.02 11.40
CA ALA A 434 3.13 -8.40 10.13
C ALA A 434 4.22 -8.44 9.04
N PRO A 435 4.76 -9.62 8.69
CA PRO A 435 5.77 -9.77 7.65
C PRO A 435 5.16 -9.48 6.28
N LEU A 436 5.84 -8.64 5.48
CA LEU A 436 5.36 -8.21 4.17
C LEU A 436 6.30 -8.63 3.04
N THR A 437 7.61 -8.66 3.26
CA THR A 437 8.59 -9.15 2.30
C THR A 437 9.80 -9.73 3.01
N ALA A 438 10.39 -10.79 2.46
CA ALA A 438 11.56 -11.42 3.02
C ALA A 438 12.65 -11.66 1.98
N TRP A 439 13.88 -11.75 2.46
CA TRP A 439 15.08 -12.10 1.69
C TRP A 439 15.79 -13.26 2.40
N PRO A 440 16.38 -14.20 1.64
CA PRO A 440 17.28 -15.19 2.23
C PRO A 440 18.52 -14.50 2.83
N GLU A 441 19.18 -15.16 3.77
CA GLU A 441 20.44 -14.68 4.36
C GLU A 441 21.51 -14.40 3.29
N GLY A 442 21.68 -15.35 2.36
CA GLY A 442 22.58 -15.22 1.22
C GLY A 442 22.02 -14.34 0.08
N PRO A 443 22.69 -14.33 -1.08
CA PRO A 443 22.18 -13.70 -2.29
C PRO A 443 20.81 -14.27 -2.68
N GLY A 444 19.90 -13.41 -3.12
CA GLY A 444 18.55 -13.82 -3.51
C GLY A 444 17.58 -12.65 -3.57
N ASP A 445 16.54 -12.84 -4.35
CA ASP A 445 15.52 -11.84 -4.64
C ASP A 445 14.56 -11.63 -3.46
N ALA A 446 13.87 -10.49 -3.48
CA ALA A 446 12.80 -10.18 -2.55
C ALA A 446 11.60 -11.11 -2.78
N VAL A 447 11.13 -11.77 -1.73
CA VAL A 447 9.93 -12.60 -1.76
C VAL A 447 8.78 -11.85 -1.09
N ALA A 448 7.75 -11.49 -1.88
CA ALA A 448 6.55 -10.86 -1.35
C ALA A 448 5.72 -11.85 -0.51
N LEU A 449 5.24 -11.42 0.65
CA LEU A 449 4.49 -12.25 1.61
C LEU A 449 3.01 -11.84 1.72
N CYS A 450 2.59 -10.76 1.07
CA CYS A 450 1.25 -10.19 1.12
C CYS A 450 0.37 -10.53 -0.09
#